data_AF-D6RHC7-F1
#
_entry.id   AF-D6RHC7-F1
#
_cell.length_a   1.000
_cell.length_b   1.000
_cell.length_c   1.000
_cell.angle_alpha   90.00
_cell.angle_beta   90.00
_cell.angle_gamma   90.00
#
_symmetry.space_group_name_H-M   'P 1'
#
loop_
_entity.id
_entity.type
_entity.pdbx_description
1 polymer ?
#
loop_
_entity_poly.entity_id
_entity_poly.type
_entity_poly.pdbx_seq_one_letter_code
_entity_poly.pdbx_strand_id
1 'polypeptide(L)'
;MLQFPHISQCEELRLSLERDYHSLCERQPIGRLLFREFCATRPELSRCVAFLDGVAEYEVTPDDKRKACGRQLTQNFLSHTGPDLIPEVPRQLVTNCTQRLEQGPCKDLFQELTRLTHEYLSVAPFADYLDSIYFNRFLQWKWLERQPVTKNTFRQYRVLGKGGFGEVCACQVRATGKMYACKKLEKKRIKKRKGEAMALNEKQILEKVNSRFVVSLAYAYETKDALCLVLTLMNGGDLKFHIYHMGQAGFPE
;
A
#
# COMPACT_ATOMS: atom_id res chain seq x y z
N MET A 1 -12.83 -2.89 20.66
CA MET A 1 -11.84 -3.83 20.06
C MET A 1 -10.64 -3.09 19.50
N LEU A 2 -10.80 -1.94 18.84
CA LEU A 2 -9.68 -1.08 18.42
C LEU A 2 -9.72 0.20 19.24
N GLN A 3 -8.92 0.28 20.30
CA GLN A 3 -8.77 1.47 21.14
C GLN A 3 -7.30 1.84 21.16
N PHE A 4 -6.99 3.11 20.93
CA PHE A 4 -5.61 3.54 20.96
C PHE A 4 -5.05 3.42 22.38
N PRO A 5 -3.80 2.93 22.52
CA PRO A 5 -3.11 2.97 23.79
C PRO A 5 -2.77 4.43 24.15
N HIS A 6 -2.48 4.68 25.43
CA HIS A 6 -1.82 5.92 25.81
C HIS A 6 -0.43 5.97 25.17
N ILE A 7 0.05 7.15 24.78
CA ILE A 7 1.30 7.28 24.00
C ILE A 7 2.53 6.71 24.72
N SER A 8 2.54 6.73 26.06
CA SER A 8 3.62 6.14 26.87
C SER A 8 3.77 4.62 26.68
N GLN A 9 2.73 3.92 26.23
CA GLN A 9 2.80 2.49 25.92
C GLN A 9 3.45 2.21 24.56
N CYS A 10 3.76 3.26 23.78
CA CYS A 10 4.40 3.16 22.48
C CYS A 10 5.90 3.52 22.52
N GLU A 11 6.50 3.79 23.68
CA GLU A 11 7.92 4.20 23.77
C GLU A 11 8.87 3.14 23.21
N GLU A 12 8.63 1.86 23.49
CA GLU A 12 9.43 0.77 22.92
C GLU A 12 9.37 0.76 21.38
N LEU A 13 8.19 1.06 20.82
CA LEU A 13 8.04 1.19 19.36
C LEU A 13 8.81 2.38 18.82
N ARG A 14 8.80 3.52 19.53
CA ARG A 14 9.57 4.70 19.12
C ARG A 14 11.07 4.41 19.04
N LEU A 15 11.59 3.58 19.94
CA LEU A 15 13.01 3.23 20.00
C LEU A 15 13.42 2.13 19.00
N SER A 16 12.55 1.13 18.79
CA SER A 16 12.87 -0.05 17.97
C SER A 16 12.53 0.10 16.49
N LEU A 17 11.72 1.10 16.11
CA LEU A 17 11.24 1.27 14.74
C LEU A 17 12.28 2.00 13.89
N GLU A 18 12.63 1.38 12.77
CA GLU A 18 13.54 1.96 11.79
C GLU A 18 12.96 3.23 11.17
N ARG A 19 13.75 4.31 11.20
CA ARG A 19 13.35 5.66 10.76
C ARG A 19 13.64 5.85 9.26
N ASP A 20 13.04 5.01 8.43
CA ASP A 20 13.15 5.10 6.96
C ASP A 20 11.96 5.86 6.36
N TYR A 21 12.22 7.02 5.75
CA TYR A 21 11.19 7.87 5.14
C TYR A 21 10.31 7.10 4.14
N HIS A 22 10.92 6.32 3.24
CA HIS A 22 10.16 5.62 2.20
C HIS A 22 9.25 4.53 2.78
N SER A 23 9.72 3.83 3.82
CA SER A 23 8.91 2.85 4.55
C SER A 23 7.75 3.51 5.29
N LEU A 24 8.02 4.56 6.07
CA LEU A 24 7.05 5.15 6.99
C LEU A 24 6.06 6.07 6.28
N CYS A 25 6.53 6.90 5.35
CA CYS A 25 5.75 7.98 4.75
C CYS A 25 5.23 7.66 3.33
N GLU A 26 5.72 6.60 2.67
CA GLU A 26 5.27 6.25 1.32
C GLU A 26 4.66 4.85 1.24
N ARG A 27 5.38 3.82 1.71
CA ARG A 27 4.97 2.42 1.59
C ARG A 27 3.86 2.04 2.56
N GLN A 28 3.90 2.53 3.80
CA GLN A 28 2.89 2.23 4.81
C GLN A 28 1.69 3.17 4.67
N PRO A 29 0.48 2.68 4.33
CA PRO A 29 -0.65 3.56 3.99
C PRO A 29 -1.07 4.54 5.10
N ILE A 30 -1.07 4.08 6.36
CA ILE A 30 -1.41 4.94 7.50
C ILE A 30 -0.32 5.98 7.76
N GLY A 31 0.96 5.60 7.63
CA GLY A 31 2.06 6.54 7.82
C GLY A 31 2.12 7.58 6.69
N ARG A 32 1.85 7.18 5.44
CA ARG A 32 1.66 8.10 4.31
C ARG A 32 0.53 9.09 4.55
N LEU A 33 -0.61 8.62 5.05
CA LEU A 33 -1.75 9.48 5.36
C LEU A 33 -1.39 10.49 6.46
N LEU A 34 -0.80 10.04 7.57
CA LEU A 34 -0.44 10.91 8.70
C LEU A 34 0.69 11.89 8.35
N PHE A 35 1.67 11.48 7.53
CA PHE A 35 2.70 12.37 7.02
C PHE A 35 2.10 13.46 6.14
N ARG A 36 1.11 13.13 5.31
CA ARG A 36 0.39 14.12 4.48
C ARG A 36 -0.47 15.06 5.30
N GLU A 37 -1.13 14.57 6.35
CA GLU A 37 -1.83 15.43 7.32
C GLU A 37 -0.87 16.39 8.02
N PHE A 38 0.33 15.93 8.38
CA PHE A 38 1.40 16.80 8.89
C PHE A 38 1.82 17.85 7.84
N CYS A 39 2.10 17.45 6.59
CA CYS A 39 2.49 18.37 5.53
C CYS A 39 1.41 19.42 5.25
N ALA A 40 0.13 19.08 5.38
CA ALA A 40 -0.98 20.02 5.20
C ALA A 40 -0.98 21.19 6.22
N THR A 41 -0.26 21.06 7.34
CA THR A 41 -0.12 22.14 8.32
C THR A 41 0.84 23.25 7.91
N ARG A 42 1.63 23.02 6.84
CA ARG A 42 2.72 23.90 6.39
C ARG A 42 2.57 24.18 4.89
N PRO A 43 2.34 25.43 4.46
CA PRO A 43 2.09 25.74 3.05
C PRO A 43 3.18 25.25 2.09
N GLU A 44 4.45 25.30 2.50
CA GLU A 44 5.58 24.78 1.72
C GLU A 44 5.51 23.28 1.49
N LEU A 45 5.19 22.50 2.52
CA LEU A 45 5.09 21.04 2.42
C LEU A 45 3.81 20.61 1.69
N SER A 46 2.71 21.35 1.91
CA SER A 46 1.45 21.12 1.22
C SER A 46 1.61 21.27 -0.30
N ARG A 47 2.41 22.24 -0.77
CA ARG A 47 2.72 22.41 -2.21
C ARG A 47 3.50 21.21 -2.76
N CYS A 48 4.49 20.69 -2.02
CA CYS A 48 5.22 19.49 -2.42
C CYS A 48 4.29 18.28 -2.57
N VAL A 49 3.39 18.06 -1.59
CA VAL A 49 2.42 16.96 -1.66
C VAL A 49 1.45 17.13 -2.83
N ALA A 50 0.95 18.35 -3.06
CA ALA A 50 0.07 18.65 -4.18
C ALA A 50 0.74 18.43 -5.54
N PHE A 51 2.03 18.77 -5.67
CA PHE A 51 2.81 18.46 -6.86
C PHE A 51 2.91 16.95 -7.10
N LEU A 52 3.26 16.17 -6.07
CA LEU A 52 3.34 14.71 -6.18
C LEU A 52 2.00 14.07 -6.59
N ASP A 53 0.89 14.59 -6.08
CA ASP A 53 -0.45 14.14 -6.47
C ASP A 53 -0.77 14.49 -7.92
N GLY A 54 -0.40 15.70 -8.36
CA GLY A 54 -0.53 16.12 -9.75
C GLY A 54 0.33 15.28 -10.71
N VAL A 55 1.53 14.85 -10.30
CA VAL A 55 2.35 13.90 -11.09
C VAL A 55 1.68 12.53 -11.16
N ALA A 56 1.14 12.02 -10.05
CA ALA A 56 0.44 10.74 -10.04
C ALA A 56 -0.80 10.75 -10.97
N GLU A 57 -1.52 11.88 -11.03
CA GLU A 57 -2.62 12.08 -11.98
C GLU A 57 -2.12 12.14 -13.43
N TYR A 58 -1.01 12.84 -13.69
CA TYR A 58 -0.37 12.92 -15.00
C TYR A 58 0.01 11.54 -15.56
N GLU A 59 0.58 10.65 -14.73
CA GLU A 59 1.03 9.31 -15.14
C GLU A 59 -0.11 8.40 -15.62
N VAL A 60 -1.31 8.57 -15.06
CA VAL A 60 -2.52 7.83 -15.43
C VAL A 60 -3.39 8.58 -16.45
N THR A 61 -3.03 9.81 -16.81
CA THR A 61 -3.77 10.62 -17.79
C THR A 61 -3.66 9.99 -19.19
N PRO A 62 -4.78 9.88 -19.94
CA PRO A 62 -4.79 9.42 -21.34
C PRO A 62 -3.83 10.20 -22.25
N ASP A 63 -3.30 9.54 -23.27
CA ASP A 63 -2.26 10.10 -24.16
C ASP A 63 -2.68 11.42 -24.82
N ASP A 64 -3.93 11.54 -25.25
CA ASP A 64 -4.52 12.71 -25.89
C ASP A 64 -4.64 13.93 -24.96
N LYS A 65 -4.75 13.69 -23.65
CA LYS A 65 -4.89 14.74 -22.63
C LYS A 65 -3.61 15.03 -21.86
N ARG A 66 -2.60 14.16 -21.96
CA ARG A 66 -1.37 14.24 -21.16
C ARG A 66 -0.62 15.55 -21.36
N LYS A 67 -0.55 16.07 -22.59
CA LYS A 67 0.13 17.33 -22.87
C LYS A 67 -0.53 18.51 -22.12
N ALA A 68 -1.86 18.57 -22.13
CA ALA A 68 -2.60 19.63 -21.43
C ALA A 68 -2.43 19.52 -19.90
N CYS A 69 -2.54 18.30 -19.35
CA CYS A 69 -2.28 18.03 -17.93
C CYS A 69 -0.86 18.45 -17.52
N GLY A 70 0.16 18.06 -18.28
CA GLY A 70 1.55 18.45 -18.01
C GLY A 70 1.79 19.95 -18.08
N ARG A 71 1.10 20.68 -18.97
CA ARG A 71 1.18 22.14 -19.05
C ARG A 71 0.61 22.81 -17.81
N GLN A 72 -0.53 22.33 -17.32
CA GLN A 72 -1.13 22.81 -16.07
C GLN A 72 -0.22 22.55 -14.87
N LEU A 73 0.37 21.36 -14.78
CA LEU A 73 1.30 21.02 -13.70
C LEU A 73 2.55 21.93 -13.70
N THR A 74 3.16 22.13 -14.88
CA THR A 74 4.31 23.03 -15.04
C THR A 74 3.93 24.47 -14.71
N GLN A 75 2.76 24.94 -15.16
CA GLN A 75 2.28 26.29 -14.88
C GLN A 75 2.06 26.54 -13.39
N ASN A 76 1.48 25.57 -12.68
CA ASN A 76 1.13 25.74 -11.27
C ASN A 76 2.35 25.68 -10.35
N PHE A 77 3.24 24.71 -10.57
CA PHE A 77 4.28 24.34 -9.61
C PHE A 77 5.70 24.73 -10.03
N LEU A 78 5.95 24.94 -11.33
CA LEU A 78 7.30 25.19 -11.86
C LEU A 78 7.46 26.61 -12.45
N SER A 79 6.36 27.28 -12.80
CA SER A 79 6.40 28.67 -13.26
C SER A 79 6.65 29.62 -12.10
N HIS A 80 7.53 30.60 -12.30
CA HIS A 80 7.80 31.68 -11.34
C HIS A 80 6.55 32.55 -11.01
N THR A 81 5.55 32.54 -11.90
CA THR A 81 4.24 33.18 -11.68
C THR A 81 3.16 32.21 -11.22
N GLY A 82 3.52 30.93 -11.01
CA GLY A 82 2.61 29.89 -10.58
C GLY A 82 2.13 30.12 -9.15
N PRO A 83 0.85 29.85 -8.84
CA PRO A 83 0.31 30.03 -7.50
C PRO A 83 0.99 29.13 -6.46
N ASP A 84 1.52 27.98 -6.87
CA ASP A 84 2.04 26.94 -5.99
C ASP A 84 3.52 26.61 -6.27
N LEU A 85 4.30 27.60 -6.73
CA LEU A 85 5.71 27.43 -7.09
C LEU A 85 6.50 26.70 -6.00
N ILE A 86 7.26 25.67 -6.39
CA ILE A 86 8.24 24.99 -5.54
C ILE A 86 9.62 25.64 -5.78
N PRO A 87 10.10 26.50 -4.87
CA PRO A 87 11.30 27.32 -5.10
C PRO A 87 12.61 26.50 -5.15
N GLU A 88 12.62 25.29 -4.59
CA GLU A 88 13.79 24.42 -4.52
C GLU A 88 14.13 23.71 -5.85
N VAL A 89 13.33 23.90 -6.90
CA VAL A 89 13.53 23.24 -8.20
C VAL A 89 14.58 23.98 -9.05
N PRO A 90 15.67 23.30 -9.49
CA PRO A 90 16.65 23.89 -10.41
C PRO A 90 16.04 24.36 -11.73
N ARG A 91 16.35 25.60 -12.15
CA ARG A 91 15.83 26.20 -13.39
C ARG A 91 16.11 25.36 -14.64
N GLN A 92 17.27 24.71 -14.71
CA GLN A 92 17.63 23.83 -15.83
C GLN A 92 16.66 22.66 -15.97
N LEU A 93 16.20 22.07 -14.86
CA LEU A 93 15.23 20.98 -14.88
C LEU A 93 13.85 21.45 -15.34
N VAL A 94 13.43 22.65 -14.94
CA VAL A 94 12.18 23.27 -15.43
C VAL A 94 12.22 23.46 -16.94
N THR A 95 13.32 24.00 -17.47
CA THR A 95 13.50 24.20 -18.92
C THR A 95 13.45 22.87 -19.66
N ASN A 96 14.19 21.86 -19.19
CA ASN A 96 14.22 20.54 -19.81
C ASN A 96 12.84 19.85 -19.80
N CYS A 97 12.12 19.93 -18.67
CA CYS A 97 10.76 19.39 -18.57
C CYS A 97 9.80 20.08 -19.54
N THR A 98 9.86 21.41 -19.62
CA THR A 98 9.00 22.20 -20.53
C THR A 98 9.29 21.87 -21.99
N GLN A 99 10.55 21.72 -22.36
CA GLN A 99 10.94 21.35 -23.73
C GLN A 99 10.47 19.93 -24.09
N ARG A 100 10.70 18.94 -23.21
CA ARG A 100 10.25 17.55 -23.43
C ARG A 100 8.73 17.45 -23.51
N LEU A 101 8.00 18.21 -22.68
CA LEU A 101 6.55 18.29 -22.70
C LEU A 101 6.02 18.74 -24.08
N GLU A 102 6.73 19.65 -24.74
CA GLU A 102 6.34 20.15 -26.06
C GLU A 102 6.66 19.17 -27.20
N GLN A 103 7.79 18.47 -27.11
CA GLN A 103 8.27 17.52 -28.12
C GLN A 103 7.50 16.18 -28.13
N GLY A 104 7.05 15.71 -26.96
CA GLY A 104 6.31 14.45 -26.86
C GLY A 104 6.19 13.99 -25.41
N PRO A 105 5.03 14.15 -24.75
CA PRO A 105 4.88 13.83 -23.34
C PRO A 105 4.89 12.32 -23.08
N CYS A 106 5.86 11.86 -22.31
CA CYS A 106 5.97 10.50 -21.79
C CYS A 106 5.57 10.47 -20.31
N LYS A 107 5.19 9.29 -19.80
CA LYS A 107 4.67 9.16 -18.42
C LYS A 107 5.71 9.52 -17.35
N ASP A 108 6.99 9.28 -17.63
CA ASP A 108 8.14 9.52 -16.76
C ASP A 108 8.68 10.97 -16.82
N LEU A 109 7.98 11.89 -17.49
CA LEU A 109 8.44 13.27 -17.68
C LEU A 109 8.88 13.96 -16.37
N PHE A 110 8.13 13.77 -15.29
CA PHE A 110 8.36 14.41 -13.99
C PHE A 110 9.13 13.52 -12.99
N GLN A 111 9.70 12.40 -13.42
CA GLN A 111 10.34 11.43 -12.52
C GLN A 111 11.48 12.04 -11.70
N GLU A 112 12.33 12.86 -12.32
CA GLU A 112 13.45 13.50 -11.63
C GLU A 112 12.98 14.57 -10.63
N LEU A 113 11.94 15.33 -10.97
CA LEU A 113 11.34 16.31 -10.06
C LEU A 113 10.65 15.62 -8.87
N THR A 114 10.01 14.49 -9.12
CA THR A 114 9.43 13.62 -8.09
C THR A 114 10.51 13.13 -7.12
N ARG A 115 11.65 12.65 -7.66
CA ARG A 115 12.81 12.22 -6.87
C ARG A 115 13.32 13.35 -5.96
N LEU A 116 13.58 14.54 -6.51
CA LEU A 116 14.03 15.70 -5.73
C LEU A 116 13.04 16.13 -4.66
N THR A 117 11.73 16.07 -4.96
CA THR A 117 10.68 16.39 -3.99
C THR A 117 10.69 15.41 -2.82
N HIS A 118 10.85 14.10 -3.08
CA HIS A 118 11.01 13.12 -2.00
C HIS A 118 12.32 13.31 -1.22
N GLU A 119 13.43 13.67 -1.87
CA GLU A 119 14.69 13.96 -1.16
C GLU A 119 14.52 15.13 -0.19
N TYR A 120 13.90 16.22 -0.64
CA TYR A 120 13.56 17.35 0.22
C TYR A 120 12.67 16.94 1.39
N LEU A 121 11.59 16.18 1.15
CA LEU A 121 10.67 15.74 2.19
C LEU A 121 11.32 14.75 3.18
N SER A 122 12.34 14.00 2.74
CA SER A 122 13.00 12.97 3.55
C SER A 122 14.00 13.49 4.59
N VAL A 123 14.34 14.78 4.54
CA VAL A 123 15.32 15.41 5.44
C VAL A 123 14.64 16.14 6.60
N ALA A 124 14.77 17.46 6.69
CA ALA A 124 14.18 18.28 7.75
C ALA A 124 12.66 18.08 7.92
N PRO A 125 11.82 18.02 6.85
CA PRO A 125 10.38 17.78 7.03
C PRO A 125 10.07 16.43 7.68
N PHE A 126 10.83 15.39 7.34
CA PHE A 126 10.69 14.07 7.96
C PHE A 126 11.15 14.09 9.42
N ALA A 127 12.25 14.75 9.75
CA ALA A 127 12.69 14.93 11.13
C ALA A 127 11.63 15.64 11.98
N ASP A 128 11.08 16.75 11.49
CA ASP A 128 10.00 17.49 12.14
C ASP A 128 8.73 16.63 12.31
N TYR A 129 8.42 15.79 11.31
CA TYR A 129 7.30 14.84 11.40
C TYR A 129 7.51 13.82 12.54
N LEU A 130 8.72 13.28 12.70
CA LEU A 130 9.03 12.29 13.74
C LEU A 130 8.85 12.86 15.16
N ASP A 131 8.99 14.17 15.34
CA ASP A 131 8.76 14.86 16.62
C ASP A 131 7.30 15.35 16.78
N SER A 132 6.45 15.14 15.79
CA SER A 132 5.07 15.64 15.76
C SER A 132 4.05 14.69 16.41
N ILE A 133 2.86 15.25 16.70
CA ILE A 133 1.70 14.46 17.16
C ILE A 133 1.20 13.45 16.12
N TYR A 134 1.49 13.68 14.82
CA TYR A 134 1.09 12.78 13.74
C TYR A 134 1.91 11.49 13.79
N PHE A 135 3.21 11.59 14.07
CA PHE A 135 4.03 10.41 14.30
C PHE A 135 3.66 9.68 15.60
N ASN A 136 3.28 10.41 16.65
CA ASN A 136 2.71 9.79 17.86
C ASN A 136 1.46 8.96 17.53
N ARG A 137 0.57 9.49 16.69
CA ARG A 137 -0.59 8.75 16.19
C ARG A 137 -0.18 7.54 15.35
N PHE A 138 0.86 7.65 14.53
CA PHE A 138 1.39 6.52 13.76
C PHE A 138 1.87 5.40 14.70
N LEU A 139 2.58 5.72 15.76
CA LEU A 139 3.03 4.74 16.76
C LEU A 139 1.87 4.03 17.45
N GLN A 140 0.79 4.74 17.79
CA GLN A 140 -0.44 4.13 18.33
C GLN A 140 -1.07 3.14 17.34
N TRP A 141 -1.04 3.44 16.04
CA TRP A 141 -1.47 2.50 15.00
C TRP A 141 -0.54 1.28 14.87
N LYS A 142 0.78 1.48 14.93
CA LYS A 142 1.75 0.36 14.93
C LYS A 142 1.58 -0.53 16.16
N TRP A 143 1.22 0.04 17.30
CA TRP A 143 0.89 -0.72 18.49
C TRP A 143 -0.35 -1.60 18.29
N LEU A 144 -1.42 -1.05 17.68
CA LEU A 144 -2.62 -1.81 17.34
C LEU A 144 -2.33 -2.92 16.31
N GLU A 145 -1.50 -2.64 15.31
CA GLU A 145 -1.10 -3.62 14.29
C GLU A 145 -0.38 -4.83 14.89
N ARG A 146 0.42 -4.64 15.94
CA ARG A 146 1.17 -5.71 16.61
C ARG A 146 0.36 -6.52 17.62
N GLN A 147 -0.92 -6.21 17.84
CA GLN A 147 -1.75 -6.97 18.77
C GLN A 147 -1.94 -8.41 18.30
N PRO A 148 -2.03 -9.39 19.21
CA PRO A 148 -2.14 -10.80 18.84
C PRO A 148 -3.35 -11.11 17.95
N VAL A 149 -3.09 -11.78 16.83
CA VAL A 149 -4.14 -12.26 15.93
C VAL A 149 -4.45 -13.72 16.27
N THR A 150 -5.69 -13.99 16.64
CA THR A 150 -6.17 -15.35 16.93
C THR A 150 -7.40 -15.69 16.09
N LYS A 151 -7.87 -16.95 16.16
CA LYS A 151 -9.15 -17.36 15.55
C LYS A 151 -10.33 -16.48 15.99
N ASN A 152 -10.29 -15.90 17.19
CA ASN A 152 -11.37 -15.07 17.74
C ASN A 152 -11.45 -13.69 17.07
N THR A 153 -10.38 -13.24 16.40
CA THR A 153 -10.36 -12.01 15.58
C THR A 153 -11.37 -12.09 14.43
N PHE A 154 -11.73 -13.31 14.01
CA PHE A 154 -12.54 -13.56 12.83
C PHE A 154 -13.90 -14.18 13.17
N ARG A 155 -14.89 -13.90 12.33
CA ARG A 155 -16.11 -14.71 12.19
C ARG A 155 -15.96 -15.56 10.93
N GLN A 156 -16.19 -16.86 11.05
CA GLN A 156 -16.07 -17.83 9.96
C GLN A 156 -17.42 -18.00 9.25
N TYR A 157 -17.38 -18.18 7.94
CA TYR A 157 -18.55 -18.36 7.05
C TYR A 157 -18.37 -19.65 6.22
N ARG A 158 -19.15 -19.77 5.14
CA ARG A 158 -19.16 -20.94 4.25
C ARG A 158 -17.78 -21.27 3.67
N VAL A 159 -17.59 -22.56 3.38
CA VAL A 159 -16.45 -23.06 2.60
C VAL A 159 -16.56 -22.58 1.16
N LEU A 160 -15.46 -22.08 0.62
CA LEU A 160 -15.32 -21.60 -0.77
C LEU A 160 -14.68 -22.66 -1.67
N GLY A 161 -13.80 -23.48 -1.11
CA GLY A 161 -13.13 -24.54 -1.85
C GLY A 161 -12.38 -25.50 -0.94
N LYS A 162 -12.07 -26.69 -1.46
CA LYS A 162 -11.26 -27.72 -0.78
C LYS A 162 -9.99 -27.97 -1.59
N GLY A 163 -8.87 -28.09 -0.90
CA GLY A 163 -7.56 -28.29 -1.52
C GLY A 163 -6.76 -29.41 -0.86
N GLY A 164 -5.52 -29.62 -1.33
CA GLY A 164 -4.68 -30.74 -0.90
C GLY A 164 -4.37 -30.77 0.60
N PHE A 165 -4.19 -29.59 1.22
CA PHE A 165 -3.82 -29.46 2.64
C PHE A 165 -4.98 -29.08 3.57
N GLY A 166 -6.20 -28.88 3.05
CA GLY A 166 -7.34 -28.48 3.86
C GLY A 166 -8.40 -27.77 3.04
N GLU A 167 -8.94 -26.68 3.57
CA GLU A 167 -10.05 -25.94 2.97
C GLU A 167 -9.81 -24.44 2.96
N VAL A 168 -10.54 -23.75 2.10
CA VAL A 168 -10.65 -22.30 2.07
C VAL A 168 -12.08 -21.95 2.43
N CYS A 169 -12.27 -21.06 3.40
CA CYS A 169 -13.59 -20.58 3.80
C CYS A 169 -13.62 -19.05 3.81
N ALA A 170 -14.80 -18.46 3.63
CA ALA A 170 -14.96 -17.03 3.83
C ALA A 170 -14.84 -16.71 5.32
N CYS A 171 -14.18 -15.60 5.65
CA CYS A 171 -14.14 -15.07 7.01
C CYS A 171 -14.28 -13.55 7.01
N GLN A 172 -14.64 -12.99 8.15
CA GLN A 172 -14.78 -11.55 8.36
C GLN A 172 -13.99 -11.13 9.60
N VAL A 173 -13.23 -10.04 9.49
CA VAL A 173 -12.61 -9.41 10.67
C VAL A 173 -13.71 -8.80 11.53
N ARG A 174 -13.83 -9.23 12.79
CA ARG A 174 -14.95 -8.81 13.66
C ARG A 174 -14.99 -7.30 13.89
N ALA A 175 -13.82 -6.68 14.05
CA ALA A 175 -13.73 -5.26 14.38
C ALA A 175 -14.06 -4.32 13.20
N THR A 176 -13.75 -4.74 11.96
CA THR A 176 -13.85 -3.87 10.77
C THR A 176 -14.93 -4.30 9.78
N GLY A 177 -15.47 -5.52 9.90
CA GLY A 177 -16.43 -6.07 8.96
C GLY A 177 -15.84 -6.48 7.61
N LYS A 178 -14.53 -6.35 7.40
CA LYS A 178 -13.88 -6.67 6.12
C LYS A 178 -13.84 -8.17 5.88
N MET A 179 -14.27 -8.57 4.68
CA MET A 179 -14.34 -9.96 4.23
C MET A 179 -13.00 -10.43 3.63
N TYR A 180 -12.66 -11.69 3.89
CA TYR A 180 -11.43 -12.35 3.44
C TYR A 180 -11.68 -13.83 3.14
N ALA A 181 -10.71 -14.48 2.51
CA ALA A 181 -10.63 -15.93 2.38
C ALA A 181 -9.62 -16.48 3.41
N CYS A 182 -10.04 -17.40 4.27
CA CYS A 182 -9.18 -18.09 5.23
C CYS A 182 -8.78 -19.46 4.67
N LYS A 183 -7.55 -19.57 4.16
CA LYS A 183 -6.93 -20.84 3.78
C LYS A 183 -6.42 -21.56 5.02
N LYS A 184 -7.05 -22.68 5.38
CA LYS A 184 -6.68 -23.52 6.53
C LYS A 184 -5.85 -24.71 6.05
N LEU A 185 -4.61 -24.78 6.51
CA LEU A 185 -3.68 -25.87 6.23
C LEU A 185 -3.62 -26.78 7.46
N GLU A 186 -4.17 -27.99 7.36
CA GLU A 186 -4.19 -28.95 8.46
C GLU A 186 -2.76 -29.42 8.80
N LYS A 187 -2.33 -29.21 10.05
CA LYS A 187 -0.98 -29.56 10.53
C LYS A 187 -0.66 -31.05 10.30
N LYS A 188 -1.64 -31.93 10.53
CA LYS A 188 -1.52 -33.37 10.26
C LYS A 188 -1.26 -33.67 8.77
N ARG A 189 -1.94 -32.98 7.85
CA ARG A 189 -1.74 -33.17 6.39
C ARG A 189 -0.42 -32.60 5.91
N ILE A 190 -0.01 -31.43 6.44
CA ILE A 190 1.31 -30.85 6.17
C ILE A 190 2.40 -31.84 6.54
N LYS A 191 2.39 -32.33 7.79
CA LYS A 191 3.38 -33.29 8.30
C LYS A 191 3.39 -34.59 7.48
N LYS A 192 2.21 -35.16 7.17
CA LYS A 192 2.10 -36.40 6.39
C LYS A 192 2.74 -36.28 5.00
N ARG A 193 2.66 -35.10 4.38
CA ARG A 193 3.18 -34.84 3.02
C ARG A 193 4.53 -34.12 3.00
N LYS A 194 5.16 -33.91 4.17
CA LYS A 194 6.41 -33.13 4.31
C LYS A 194 6.31 -31.73 3.66
N GLY A 195 5.17 -31.06 3.86
CA GLY A 195 4.81 -29.80 3.20
C GLY A 195 5.25 -28.52 3.94
N GLU A 196 6.08 -28.63 4.98
CA GLU A 196 6.45 -27.52 5.87
C GLU A 196 7.15 -26.40 5.10
N ALA A 197 8.17 -26.73 4.30
CA ALA A 197 8.90 -25.77 3.50
C ALA A 197 8.01 -25.06 2.47
N MET A 198 7.09 -25.81 1.84
CA MET A 198 6.14 -25.25 0.87
C MET A 198 5.19 -24.25 1.53
N ALA A 199 4.62 -24.60 2.69
CA ALA A 199 3.71 -23.71 3.43
C ALA A 199 4.42 -22.44 3.92
N LEU A 200 5.66 -22.56 4.39
CA LEU A 200 6.46 -21.41 4.81
C LEU A 200 6.83 -20.50 3.63
N ASN A 201 7.24 -21.09 2.50
CA ASN A 201 7.59 -20.34 1.30
C ASN A 201 6.38 -19.59 0.74
N GLU A 202 5.19 -20.23 0.69
CA GLU A 202 3.95 -19.56 0.28
C GLU A 202 3.67 -18.33 1.16
N LYS A 203 3.77 -18.46 2.49
CA LYS A 203 3.58 -17.35 3.42
C LYS A 203 4.59 -16.22 3.19
N GLN A 204 5.87 -16.53 3.04
CA GLN A 204 6.94 -15.53 2.87
C GLN A 204 6.82 -14.77 1.55
N ILE A 205 6.44 -15.44 0.46
CA ILE A 205 6.20 -14.78 -0.83
C ILE A 205 5.00 -13.83 -0.71
N LEU A 206 3.90 -14.30 -0.13
CA LEU A 206 2.68 -13.50 -0.01
C LEU A 206 2.82 -12.30 0.94
N GLU A 207 3.74 -12.34 1.92
CA GLU A 207 4.07 -11.18 2.76
C GLU A 207 4.86 -10.10 2.02
N LYS A 208 5.76 -10.50 1.11
CA LYS A 208 6.65 -9.57 0.42
C LYS A 208 6.00 -8.93 -0.81
N VAL A 209 5.05 -9.63 -1.42
CA VAL A 209 4.38 -9.15 -2.64
C VAL A 209 3.20 -8.25 -2.28
N ASN A 210 3.31 -6.98 -2.65
CA ASN A 210 2.20 -6.02 -2.59
C ASN A 210 1.81 -5.62 -4.03
N SER A 211 0.91 -6.38 -4.65
CA SER A 211 0.44 -6.15 -6.01
C SER A 211 -1.08 -6.33 -6.09
N ARG A 212 -1.75 -5.48 -6.89
CA ARG A 212 -3.21 -5.59 -7.14
C ARG A 212 -3.58 -6.85 -7.93
N PHE A 213 -2.60 -7.48 -8.59
CA PHE A 213 -2.79 -8.66 -9.44
C PHE A 213 -2.40 -9.98 -8.76
N VAL A 214 -1.96 -9.92 -7.50
CA VAL A 214 -1.61 -11.09 -6.69
C VAL A 214 -2.45 -11.07 -5.43
N VAL A 215 -2.97 -12.23 -5.01
CA VAL A 215 -3.68 -12.32 -3.73
C VAL A 215 -2.76 -11.88 -2.59
N SER A 216 -3.24 -11.00 -1.72
CA SER A 216 -2.43 -10.44 -0.64
C SER A 216 -2.67 -11.19 0.66
N LEU A 217 -1.62 -11.43 1.44
CA LEU A 217 -1.75 -11.92 2.81
C LEU A 217 -2.04 -10.74 3.73
N ALA A 218 -3.17 -10.79 4.45
CA ALA A 218 -3.53 -9.79 5.46
C ALA A 218 -3.17 -10.26 6.88
N TYR A 219 -3.34 -11.55 7.17
CA TYR A 219 -3.04 -12.11 8.48
C TYR A 219 -2.54 -13.55 8.36
N ALA A 220 -1.64 -13.95 9.27
CA ALA A 220 -1.32 -15.33 9.53
C ALA A 220 -1.54 -15.63 11.01
N TYR A 221 -2.18 -16.76 11.32
CA TYR A 221 -2.34 -17.23 12.70
C TYR A 221 -2.37 -18.75 12.73
N GLU A 222 -2.22 -19.33 13.91
CA GLU A 222 -2.36 -20.76 14.11
C GLU A 222 -3.54 -21.13 15.00
N THR A 223 -3.95 -22.37 14.87
CA THR A 223 -4.89 -23.04 15.77
C THR A 223 -4.25 -24.34 16.27
N LYS A 224 -4.97 -25.07 17.12
CA LYS A 224 -4.54 -26.39 17.59
C LYS A 224 -4.17 -27.33 16.42
N ASP A 225 -5.00 -27.35 15.37
CA ASP A 225 -4.91 -28.36 14.32
C ASP A 225 -4.53 -27.82 12.92
N ALA A 226 -4.47 -26.50 12.75
CA ALA A 226 -4.21 -25.87 11.44
C ALA A 226 -3.35 -24.60 11.52
N LEU A 227 -2.63 -24.31 10.43
CA LEU A 227 -2.08 -23.00 10.10
C LEU A 227 -3.06 -22.25 9.20
N CYS A 228 -3.29 -20.97 9.46
CA CYS A 228 -4.30 -20.18 8.76
C CYS A 228 -3.68 -18.97 8.08
N LEU A 229 -3.92 -18.85 6.77
CA LEU A 229 -3.57 -17.68 5.97
C LEU A 229 -4.86 -16.94 5.60
N VAL A 230 -4.96 -15.66 5.97
CA VAL A 230 -6.11 -14.80 5.65
C VAL A 230 -5.75 -13.94 4.46
N LEU A 231 -6.38 -14.24 3.33
CA LEU A 231 -6.03 -13.76 2.00
C LEU A 231 -7.15 -12.91 1.39
N THR A 232 -6.83 -12.13 0.37
CA THR A 232 -7.82 -11.45 -0.49
C THR A 232 -8.93 -12.42 -0.91
N LEU A 233 -10.18 -12.03 -0.70
CA LEU A 233 -11.35 -12.81 -1.11
C LEU A 233 -11.61 -12.64 -2.61
N MET A 234 -11.56 -13.74 -3.36
CA MET A 234 -11.85 -13.77 -4.80
C MET A 234 -13.15 -14.54 -5.05
N ASN A 235 -14.26 -13.83 -5.27
CA ASN A 235 -15.59 -14.44 -5.42
C ASN A 235 -15.91 -14.92 -6.85
N GLY A 236 -15.10 -14.51 -7.83
CA GLY A 236 -15.39 -14.74 -9.24
C GLY A 236 -15.18 -16.17 -9.73
N GLY A 237 -14.60 -17.07 -8.94
CA GLY A 237 -14.11 -18.36 -9.43
C GLY A 237 -12.74 -18.26 -10.10
N ASP A 238 -12.17 -19.40 -10.47
CA ASP A 238 -10.88 -19.47 -11.16
C ASP A 238 -11.04 -19.48 -12.69
N LEU A 239 -9.96 -19.15 -13.41
CA LEU A 239 -10.01 -19.02 -14.87
C LEU A 239 -10.35 -20.35 -15.57
N LYS A 240 -9.99 -21.50 -14.97
CA LYS A 240 -10.37 -22.81 -15.51
C LYS A 240 -11.88 -23.00 -15.49
N PHE A 241 -12.56 -22.55 -14.44
CA PHE A 241 -14.02 -22.56 -14.38
C PHE A 241 -14.64 -21.73 -15.50
N HIS A 242 -14.15 -20.51 -15.71
CA HIS A 242 -14.68 -19.65 -16.77
C HIS A 242 -14.44 -20.21 -18.17
N ILE A 243 -13.25 -20.77 -18.44
CA ILE A 243 -12.91 -21.32 -19.75
C ILE A 243 -13.73 -22.57 -20.09
N TYR A 244 -13.96 -23.46 -19.13
CA TYR A 244 -14.47 -24.81 -19.44
C TYR A 244 -15.88 -25.11 -18.91
N HIS A 245 -16.40 -24.28 -18.00
CA HIS A 245 -17.62 -24.59 -17.25
C HIS A 245 -18.71 -23.52 -17.31
N MET A 246 -18.48 -22.36 -17.96
CA MET A 246 -19.49 -21.32 -18.17
C MET A 246 -20.16 -21.33 -19.55
N GLY A 247 -19.92 -22.36 -20.38
CA GLY A 247 -20.55 -22.49 -21.69
C GLY A 247 -19.73 -23.33 -22.66
N GLN A 248 -19.58 -22.84 -23.90
CA GLN A 248 -18.60 -23.40 -24.83
C GLN A 248 -17.18 -23.08 -24.37
N ALA A 249 -16.23 -23.96 -24.69
CA ALA A 249 -14.86 -23.77 -24.28
C ALA A 249 -14.24 -22.53 -24.95
N GLY A 250 -13.65 -21.64 -24.15
CA GLY A 250 -13.07 -20.37 -24.60
C GLY A 250 -14.03 -19.17 -24.46
N PHE A 251 -13.52 -17.98 -24.74
CA PHE A 251 -14.31 -16.74 -24.77
C PHE A 251 -14.40 -16.26 -26.22
N PRO A 252 -15.54 -15.70 -26.65
CA PRO A 252 -15.61 -15.04 -27.95
C PRO A 252 -14.63 -13.86 -27.99
N GLU A 253 -14.00 -13.65 -29.15
CA GLU A 253 -13.13 -12.49 -29.43
C GLU A 253 -13.90 -11.17 -29.40
#